data_AF-V2WW40-F1
#
_entry.id   AF-V2WW40-F1
#
_cell.length_a   1.000
_cell.length_b   1.000
_cell.length_c   1.000
_cell.angle_alpha   90.00
_cell.angle_beta   90.00
_cell.angle_gamma   90.00
#
_symmetry.space_group_name_H-M   'P 1'
#
loop_
_entity.id
_entity.type
_entity.pdbx_description
1 polymer ?
#
loop_
_entity_poly.entity_id
_entity_poly.type
_entity_poly.pdbx_seq_one_letter_code
_entity_poly.pdbx_strand_id
1 'polypeptide(L)'
;MSQNISEPPPSRVCSTKKCNKVLPATETYKTCATCRSKGQDRKARARAAKKRPRDEDEHPPPRGPGEQIARNEGSEDSETDTESEGMVDTKTFSDAECLFQELKRQFTTQKEVNFRGEFTLPFDPVVTDKDRVKMIIQEVWKATGYRFTVKKNPKMSTGYKTVLHCSQDKDKRKKSRPKQGANVKHRNTVGMTRYPCRSHLTVTCKTPEVYNTEKRLVTITIHHHDRHIPYYTVGMPHKPAEIRDTTSNVLLDSA
;
A
#
# COMPACT_ATOMS: atom_id res chain seq x y z
N MET A 1 0.70 -24.12 -70.71
CA MET A 1 0.58 -24.46 -69.28
C MET A 1 1.29 -23.38 -68.48
N SER A 2 0.57 -22.36 -68.02
CA SER A 2 1.16 -21.26 -67.25
C SER A 2 1.41 -21.73 -65.81
N GLN A 3 2.68 -21.82 -65.42
CA GLN A 3 3.06 -22.18 -64.05
C GLN A 3 2.71 -21.01 -63.12
N ASN A 4 1.82 -21.28 -62.17
CA ASN A 4 1.37 -20.34 -61.16
C ASN A 4 2.49 -20.24 -60.10
N ILE A 5 3.36 -19.24 -60.23
CA ILE A 5 4.44 -18.99 -59.28
C ILE A 5 3.81 -18.27 -58.08
N SER A 6 3.48 -19.03 -57.03
CA SER A 6 2.99 -18.46 -55.78
C SER A 6 4.08 -17.62 -55.11
N GLU A 7 3.80 -16.35 -54.86
CA GLU A 7 4.71 -15.48 -54.11
C GLU A 7 5.02 -16.06 -52.72
N PRO A 8 6.29 -16.00 -52.27
CA PRO A 8 6.66 -16.48 -50.95
C PRO A 8 6.00 -15.63 -49.86
N PRO A 9 5.49 -16.24 -48.77
CA PRO A 9 4.84 -15.51 -47.70
C PRO A 9 5.83 -14.56 -46.99
N PRO A 10 5.34 -13.43 -46.45
CA PRO A 10 6.18 -12.42 -45.83
C PRO A 10 6.93 -12.99 -44.61
N SER A 11 8.20 -12.62 -44.48
CA SER A 11 9.04 -13.00 -43.35
C SER A 11 8.47 -12.44 -42.03
N ARG A 12 8.41 -13.27 -40.99
CA ARG A 12 7.92 -12.88 -39.65
C ARG A 12 9.07 -12.68 -38.69
N VAL A 13 8.93 -11.80 -37.70
CA VAL A 13 9.94 -11.58 -36.64
C VAL A 13 9.44 -12.14 -35.31
N CYS A 14 10.35 -12.68 -34.50
CA CYS A 14 10.06 -13.16 -33.15
C CYS A 14 9.33 -12.11 -32.31
N SER A 15 8.21 -12.46 -31.67
CA SER A 15 7.36 -11.53 -30.91
C SER A 15 7.91 -11.11 -29.54
N THR A 16 9.13 -11.52 -29.17
CA THR A 16 9.72 -11.14 -27.87
C THR A 16 10.33 -9.75 -27.98
N LYS A 17 9.97 -8.81 -27.10
CA LYS A 17 10.35 -7.37 -27.15
C LYS A 17 11.84 -7.04 -27.39
N LYS A 18 12.76 -7.99 -27.20
CA LYS A 18 14.21 -7.82 -27.39
C LYS A 18 14.82 -8.85 -28.36
N CYS A 19 14.00 -9.66 -29.03
CA CYS A 19 14.47 -10.68 -29.97
C CYS A 19 14.04 -10.28 -31.39
N ASN A 20 15.00 -9.87 -32.19
CA ASN A 20 14.75 -9.48 -33.59
C ASN A 20 15.04 -10.62 -34.58
N LYS A 21 14.97 -11.89 -34.12
CA LYS A 21 15.25 -13.04 -34.97
C LYS A 21 14.12 -13.24 -35.96
N VAL A 22 14.44 -13.21 -37.26
CA VAL A 22 13.53 -13.54 -38.35
C VAL A 22 13.21 -15.04 -38.29
N LEU A 23 11.92 -15.36 -38.39
CA LEU A 23 11.38 -16.71 -38.38
C LEU A 23 11.20 -17.20 -39.82
N PRO A 24 11.50 -18.49 -40.10
CA PRO A 24 11.23 -19.04 -41.42
C PRO A 24 9.72 -19.03 -41.70
N ALA A 25 9.35 -18.90 -42.97
CA ALA A 25 7.95 -18.89 -43.41
C ALA A 25 7.14 -20.07 -42.87
N THR A 26 7.77 -21.24 -42.79
CA THR A 26 7.20 -22.51 -42.32
C THR A 26 6.96 -22.58 -40.81
N GLU A 27 7.52 -21.66 -40.01
CA GLU A 27 7.41 -21.73 -38.54
C GLU A 27 6.01 -21.32 -38.07
N THR A 28 5.26 -22.24 -37.46
CA THR A 28 3.89 -21.93 -36.98
C THR A 28 3.85 -21.03 -35.75
N TYR A 29 4.95 -20.94 -35.00
CA TYR A 29 5.01 -20.22 -33.73
C TYR A 29 5.40 -18.75 -33.90
N LYS A 30 4.90 -17.90 -33.00
CA LYS A 30 5.24 -16.46 -32.93
C LYS A 30 6.62 -16.16 -32.34
N THR A 31 7.29 -17.16 -31.77
CA THR A 31 8.60 -17.01 -31.11
C THR A 31 9.61 -18.00 -31.66
N CYS A 32 10.88 -17.56 -31.76
CA CYS A 32 11.97 -18.41 -32.21
C CYS A 32 12.24 -19.55 -31.22
N ALA A 33 12.85 -20.63 -31.70
CA ALA A 33 13.18 -21.81 -30.90
C ALA A 33 13.91 -21.45 -29.58
N THR A 34 14.85 -20.51 -29.62
CA THR A 34 15.62 -20.07 -28.44
C THR A 34 14.74 -19.39 -27.39
N CYS A 35 13.85 -18.48 -27.80
CA CYS A 35 12.92 -17.82 -26.87
C CYS A 35 11.91 -18.81 -26.30
N ARG A 36 11.48 -19.79 -27.10
CA ARG A 36 10.56 -20.86 -26.68
C ARG A 36 11.19 -21.75 -25.60
N SER A 37 12.42 -22.22 -25.81
CA SER A 37 13.17 -23.02 -24.83
C SER A 37 13.36 -22.26 -23.52
N LYS A 38 13.82 -21.01 -23.58
CA LYS A 38 13.97 -20.17 -22.37
C LYS A 38 12.64 -19.97 -21.63
N GLY A 39 11.53 -19.86 -22.36
CA GLY A 39 10.20 -19.80 -21.78
C GLY A 39 9.79 -21.09 -21.05
N GLN A 40 10.12 -22.25 -21.62
CA GLN A 40 9.91 -23.55 -20.99
C GLN A 40 10.79 -23.71 -19.74
N ASP A 41 12.07 -23.33 -19.79
CA ASP A 41 12.97 -23.39 -18.64
C ASP A 41 12.47 -22.54 -17.46
N ARG A 42 11.99 -21.32 -17.75
CA ARG A 42 11.39 -20.45 -16.73
C ARG A 42 10.14 -21.08 -16.11
N LYS A 43 9.27 -21.71 -16.91
CA LYS A 43 8.09 -22.43 -16.42
C LYS A 43 8.48 -23.65 -15.59
N ALA A 44 9.50 -24.40 -15.99
CA ALA A 44 10.02 -25.55 -15.26
C ALA A 44 10.57 -25.14 -13.90
N ARG A 45 11.42 -24.10 -13.85
CA ARG A 45 11.94 -23.53 -12.58
C ARG A 45 10.83 -23.02 -11.67
N ALA A 46 9.82 -22.34 -12.21
CA ALA A 46 8.67 -21.88 -11.42
C ALA A 46 7.85 -23.04 -10.84
N ARG A 47 7.69 -24.15 -11.58
CA ARG A 47 7.03 -25.36 -11.07
C ARG A 47 7.88 -26.08 -10.02
N ALA A 48 9.19 -26.18 -10.23
CA ALA A 48 10.11 -26.76 -9.26
C ALA A 48 10.08 -25.96 -7.94
N ALA A 49 10.12 -24.63 -8.02
CA ALA A 49 10.02 -23.76 -6.84
C ALA A 49 8.71 -23.94 -6.04
N LYS A 50 7.59 -24.25 -6.72
CA LYS A 50 6.31 -24.56 -6.07
C LYS A 50 6.22 -25.98 -5.50
N LYS A 51 7.00 -26.92 -6.05
CA LYS A 51 7.00 -28.33 -5.64
C LYS A 51 7.98 -28.65 -4.53
N ARG A 52 8.98 -27.79 -4.28
CA ARG A 52 9.83 -27.94 -3.11
C ARG A 52 8.90 -27.85 -1.89
N PRO A 53 8.71 -28.94 -1.12
CA PRO A 53 8.07 -28.82 0.17
C PRO A 53 8.82 -27.73 0.91
N ARG A 54 8.08 -26.85 1.57
CA ARG A 54 8.67 -25.91 2.50
C ARG A 54 9.12 -26.78 3.68
N ASP A 55 10.30 -27.38 3.57
CA ASP A 55 10.95 -28.05 4.68
C ASP A 55 11.16 -26.95 5.73
N GLU A 56 10.30 -26.94 6.75
CA GLU A 56 10.19 -25.86 7.73
C GLU A 56 11.37 -25.80 8.70
N ASP A 57 12.42 -26.61 8.54
CA ASP A 57 13.47 -26.76 9.55
C ASP A 57 14.93 -26.73 9.08
N GLU A 58 15.23 -26.57 7.77
CA GLU A 58 16.63 -26.36 7.36
C GLU A 58 17.03 -24.89 7.48
N HIS A 59 17.49 -24.52 8.67
CA HIS A 59 18.37 -23.37 8.86
C HIS A 59 19.52 -23.45 7.84
N PRO A 60 19.71 -22.44 6.96
CA PRO A 60 20.85 -22.45 6.05
C PRO A 60 22.15 -22.51 6.86
N PRO A 61 23.12 -23.36 6.46
CA PRO A 61 24.39 -23.46 7.18
C PRO A 61 25.06 -22.09 7.27
N PRO A 62 25.70 -21.75 8.40
CA PRO A 62 26.37 -20.48 8.59
C PRO A 62 27.37 -20.27 7.46
N ARG A 63 27.15 -19.23 6.64
CA ARG A 63 28.08 -18.85 5.60
C ARG A 63 29.41 -18.48 6.25
N GLY A 64 30.48 -19.09 5.76
CA GLY A 64 31.83 -18.90 6.30
C GLY A 64 32.26 -17.44 6.32
N PRO A 65 33.26 -17.11 7.16
CA PRO A 65 33.76 -15.76 7.35
C PRO A 65 34.56 -15.30 6.13
N GLY A 66 33.88 -14.79 5.11
CA GLY A 66 34.54 -14.24 3.94
C GLY A 66 33.56 -13.41 3.12
N GLU A 67 33.84 -12.10 3.05
CA GLU A 67 33.18 -11.14 2.16
C GLU A 67 31.80 -10.62 2.60
N GLN A 68 31.86 -9.68 3.55
CA GLN A 68 30.73 -8.83 3.95
C GLN A 68 30.38 -7.81 2.84
N ILE A 69 29.82 -8.30 1.74
CA ILE A 69 28.99 -7.44 0.87
C ILE A 69 27.66 -7.29 1.59
N ALA A 70 27.36 -6.07 2.05
CA ALA A 70 26.13 -5.68 2.73
C ALA A 70 24.88 -5.94 1.88
N ARG A 71 24.48 -7.21 1.77
CA ARG A 71 23.16 -7.62 1.29
C ARG A 71 22.21 -7.50 2.45
N ASN A 72 21.46 -6.39 2.42
CA ASN A 72 20.34 -6.09 3.28
C ASN A 72 19.21 -7.10 2.98
N GLU A 73 19.37 -8.35 3.45
CA GLU A 73 18.34 -9.40 3.47
C GLU A 73 17.33 -9.07 4.57
N GLY A 74 16.42 -8.14 4.25
CA GLY A 74 15.15 -8.03 4.97
C GLY A 74 14.28 -9.20 4.54
N SER A 75 14.33 -10.29 5.30
CA SER A 75 13.28 -11.31 5.35
C SER A 75 11.98 -10.60 5.73
N GLU A 76 11.20 -10.19 4.74
CA GLU A 76 9.84 -9.74 4.94
C GLU A 76 9.00 -11.00 5.11
N ASP A 77 8.79 -11.38 6.37
CA ASP A 77 7.88 -12.44 6.78
C ASP A 77 6.59 -12.30 5.99
N SER A 78 6.25 -13.39 5.30
CA SER A 78 4.99 -13.54 4.60
C SER A 78 3.89 -13.69 5.65
N GLU A 79 3.52 -12.57 6.27
CA GLU A 79 2.27 -12.41 7.01
C GLU A 79 1.15 -12.74 6.03
N THR A 80 0.67 -13.99 6.06
CA THR A 80 -0.62 -14.35 5.50
C THR A 80 -1.65 -13.57 6.32
N ASP A 81 -1.97 -12.37 5.84
CA ASP A 81 -3.10 -11.51 6.24
C ASP A 81 -4.39 -12.33 6.06
N THR A 82 -4.63 -13.32 6.93
CA THR A 82 -5.93 -13.96 7.08
C THR A 82 -6.75 -13.00 7.93
N GLU A 83 -7.25 -11.95 7.27
CA GLU A 83 -8.13 -10.92 7.81
C GLU A 83 -9.49 -11.56 8.20
N SER A 84 -9.50 -12.36 9.26
CA SER A 84 -10.70 -12.76 10.01
C SER A 84 -11.07 -11.63 10.98
N GLU A 85 -11.06 -10.39 10.49
CA GLU A 85 -11.52 -9.25 11.29
C GLU A 85 -13.04 -9.22 11.20
N GLY A 86 -13.69 -9.18 12.36
CA GLY A 86 -15.15 -9.18 12.50
C GLY A 86 -15.78 -8.23 11.49
N MET A 87 -16.86 -8.67 10.86
CA MET A 87 -17.53 -7.96 9.77
C MET A 87 -17.99 -6.58 10.26
N VAL A 88 -17.18 -5.54 10.02
CA VAL A 88 -17.55 -4.16 10.34
C VAL A 88 -18.59 -3.72 9.33
N ASP A 89 -19.76 -3.30 9.82
CA ASP A 89 -20.84 -2.77 9.00
C ASP A 89 -20.33 -1.61 8.14
N THR A 90 -20.51 -1.75 6.83
CA THR A 90 -20.09 -0.73 5.88
C THR A 90 -21.16 0.36 5.82
N LYS A 91 -20.80 1.58 6.21
CA LYS A 91 -21.70 2.74 6.10
C LYS A 91 -21.54 3.41 4.74
N THR A 92 -22.64 3.57 4.00
CA THR A 92 -22.66 4.32 2.75
C THR A 92 -23.06 5.77 3.02
N PHE A 93 -22.32 6.72 2.46
CA PHE A 93 -22.55 8.16 2.61
C PHE A 93 -22.91 8.79 1.26
N SER A 94 -23.67 9.89 1.28
CA SER A 94 -24.07 10.65 0.09
C SER A 94 -22.86 11.22 -0.66
N ASP A 95 -21.91 11.75 0.10
CA ASP A 95 -20.75 12.47 -0.41
C ASP A 95 -19.56 12.35 0.56
N ALA A 96 -18.42 12.94 0.15
CA ALA A 96 -17.19 12.94 0.92
C ALA A 96 -17.34 13.71 2.24
N GLU A 97 -18.09 14.82 2.25
CA GLU A 97 -18.20 15.71 3.39
C GLU A 97 -18.92 15.00 4.55
N CYS A 98 -20.07 14.38 4.29
CA CYS A 98 -20.79 13.59 5.29
C CYS A 98 -19.92 12.48 5.89
N LEU A 99 -19.13 11.78 5.05
CA LEU A 99 -18.21 10.75 5.53
C LEU A 99 -17.16 11.34 6.48
N PHE A 100 -16.49 12.42 6.09
CA PHE A 100 -15.43 13.01 6.90
C PHE A 100 -15.94 13.68 8.18
N GLN A 101 -17.15 14.25 8.16
CA GLN A 101 -17.82 14.75 9.36
C GLN A 101 -18.10 13.62 10.36
N GLU A 102 -18.63 12.49 9.90
CA GLU A 102 -18.87 11.32 10.75
C GLU A 102 -17.55 10.74 11.28
N LEU A 103 -16.51 10.66 10.44
CA LEU A 103 -15.18 10.22 10.84
C LEU A 103 -14.61 11.12 11.95
N LYS A 104 -14.68 12.44 11.78
CA LYS A 104 -14.25 13.41 12.80
C LYS A 104 -15.03 13.25 14.10
N ARG A 105 -16.35 13.03 14.01
CA ARG A 105 -17.21 12.79 15.18
C ARG A 105 -16.75 11.56 15.96
N GLN A 106 -16.52 10.43 15.28
CA GLN A 106 -16.07 9.20 15.93
C GLN A 106 -14.72 9.36 16.63
N PHE A 107 -13.73 10.00 15.99
CA PHE A 107 -12.42 10.26 16.60
C PHE A 107 -12.46 11.24 17.78
N THR A 108 -13.50 12.06 17.87
CA THR A 108 -13.70 12.99 19.00
C THR A 108 -14.34 12.28 20.19
N THR A 109 -15.34 11.43 19.93
CA THR A 109 -16.16 10.80 20.97
C THR A 109 -15.60 9.46 21.46
N GLN A 110 -14.97 8.67 20.59
CA GLN A 110 -14.55 7.30 20.91
C GLN A 110 -13.04 7.24 21.20
N LYS A 111 -12.65 6.32 22.08
CA LYS A 111 -11.24 6.05 22.40
C LYS A 111 -10.62 5.10 21.37
N GLU A 112 -11.39 4.12 20.94
CA GLU A 112 -11.07 3.16 19.90
C GLU A 112 -12.06 3.38 18.77
N VAL A 113 -11.55 3.52 17.54
CA VAL A 113 -12.36 3.76 16.35
C VAL A 113 -12.18 2.59 15.41
N ASN A 114 -13.28 1.90 15.11
CA ASN A 114 -13.37 0.94 14.03
C ASN A 114 -14.42 1.43 13.03
N PHE A 115 -13.94 1.99 11.93
CA PHE A 115 -14.79 2.68 10.97
C PHE A 115 -14.57 2.13 9.56
N ARG A 116 -15.68 1.80 8.90
CA ARG A 116 -15.72 1.46 7.49
C ARG A 116 -16.81 2.28 6.79
N GLY A 117 -16.39 3.16 5.91
CA GLY A 117 -17.27 4.06 5.18
C GLY A 117 -16.99 4.06 3.68
N GLU A 118 -18.02 4.29 2.89
CA GLU A 118 -17.88 4.45 1.44
C GLU A 118 -18.79 5.55 0.87
N PHE A 119 -18.37 6.11 -0.25
CA PHE A 119 -19.12 7.11 -1.02
C PHE A 119 -18.70 7.07 -2.48
N THR A 120 -19.50 7.66 -3.36
CA THR A 120 -19.19 7.73 -4.79
C THR A 120 -18.79 9.13 -5.22
N LEU A 121 -17.81 9.20 -6.13
CA LEU A 121 -17.40 10.43 -6.80
C LEU A 121 -17.67 10.33 -8.30
N PRO A 122 -17.97 11.45 -8.98
CA PRO A 122 -17.95 11.48 -10.44
C PRO A 122 -16.54 11.20 -10.97
N PHE A 123 -16.46 10.53 -12.12
CA PHE A 123 -15.21 10.29 -12.81
C PHE A 123 -14.67 11.60 -13.38
N ASP A 124 -13.42 11.88 -13.05
CA ASP A 124 -12.67 13.01 -13.60
C ASP A 124 -11.44 12.45 -14.35
N PRO A 125 -11.34 12.66 -15.68
CA PRO A 125 -10.24 12.12 -16.47
C PRO A 125 -8.88 12.77 -16.16
N VAL A 126 -8.85 13.94 -15.53
CA VAL A 126 -7.62 14.67 -15.18
C VAL A 126 -6.98 14.10 -13.91
N VAL A 127 -7.81 13.61 -12.99
CA VAL A 127 -7.35 13.07 -11.72
C VAL A 127 -7.23 11.54 -11.82
N THR A 128 -6.05 11.00 -11.53
CA THR A 128 -5.85 9.55 -11.45
C THR A 128 -6.38 8.97 -10.14
N ASP A 129 -6.75 7.69 -10.10
CA ASP A 129 -7.21 7.04 -8.86
C ASP A 129 -6.14 7.06 -7.76
N LYS A 130 -4.86 7.05 -8.16
CA LYS A 130 -3.72 7.23 -7.23
C LYS A 130 -3.75 8.61 -6.59
N ASP A 131 -4.01 9.66 -7.36
CA ASP A 131 -4.06 11.02 -6.83
C ASP A 131 -5.34 11.26 -6.02
N ARG A 132 -6.48 10.65 -6.39
CA ARG A 132 -7.68 10.58 -5.53
C ARG A 132 -7.36 9.99 -4.16
N VAL A 133 -6.75 8.80 -4.12
CA VAL A 133 -6.37 8.16 -2.86
C VAL A 133 -5.45 9.04 -2.03
N LYS A 134 -4.47 9.74 -2.64
CA LYS A 134 -3.64 10.70 -1.91
C LYS A 134 -4.43 11.86 -1.33
N MET A 135 -5.35 12.46 -2.10
CA MET A 135 -6.21 13.55 -1.63
C MET A 135 -7.07 13.08 -0.45
N ILE A 136 -7.69 11.91 -0.55
CA ILE A 136 -8.47 11.30 0.53
C ILE A 136 -7.63 11.07 1.78
N ILE A 137 -6.38 10.60 1.64
CA ILE A 137 -5.47 10.45 2.79
C ILE A 137 -5.20 11.80 3.49
N GLN A 138 -5.09 12.90 2.73
CA GLN A 138 -4.93 14.23 3.32
C GLN A 138 -6.20 14.67 4.06
N GLU A 139 -7.39 14.41 3.50
CA GLU A 139 -8.65 14.73 4.17
C GLU A 139 -8.88 13.89 5.43
N VAL A 140 -8.52 12.60 5.42
CA VAL A 140 -8.51 11.76 6.64
C VAL A 140 -7.59 12.37 7.70
N TRP A 141 -6.40 12.85 7.31
CA TRP A 141 -5.50 13.52 8.26
C TRP A 141 -6.12 14.80 8.81
N LYS A 142 -6.69 15.67 7.97
CA LYS A 142 -7.36 16.89 8.43
C LYS A 142 -8.53 16.60 9.38
N ALA A 143 -9.35 15.60 9.06
CA ALA A 143 -10.53 15.23 9.83
C ALA A 143 -10.17 14.63 11.21
N THR A 144 -9.11 13.83 11.27
CA THR A 144 -8.77 13.04 12.47
C THR A 144 -7.61 13.63 13.28
N GLY A 145 -6.77 14.47 12.67
CA GLY A 145 -5.51 14.96 13.25
C GLY A 145 -4.39 13.92 13.28
N TYR A 146 -4.64 12.67 12.88
CA TYR A 146 -3.65 11.60 12.87
C TYR A 146 -2.97 11.49 11.51
N ARG A 147 -1.64 11.38 11.53
CA ARG A 147 -0.84 11.18 10.33
C ARG A 147 -0.58 9.69 10.12
N PHE A 148 -0.69 9.25 8.87
CA PHE A 148 -0.44 7.88 8.47
C PHE A 148 0.75 7.78 7.50
N THR A 149 1.47 6.67 7.53
CA THR A 149 2.57 6.36 6.63
C THR A 149 2.23 5.14 5.78
N VAL A 150 2.46 5.25 4.48
CA VAL A 150 2.18 4.18 3.52
C VAL A 150 3.00 2.92 3.88
N LYS A 151 2.31 1.79 4.09
CA LYS A 151 2.90 0.44 4.21
C LYS A 151 3.05 -0.18 2.82
N LYS A 152 1.94 -0.33 2.09
CA LYS A 152 1.89 -0.99 0.78
C LYS A 152 0.86 -0.34 -0.15
N ASN A 153 1.14 -0.43 -1.45
CA ASN A 153 0.22 -0.04 -2.54
C ASN A 153 -0.06 -1.28 -3.41
N PRO A 154 -0.91 -2.21 -2.95
CA PRO A 154 -1.23 -3.39 -3.74
C PRO A 154 -1.85 -2.99 -5.08
N LYS A 155 -1.46 -3.70 -6.15
CA LYS A 155 -2.03 -3.49 -7.48
C LYS A 155 -3.44 -4.08 -7.51
N MET A 156 -4.41 -3.28 -7.95
CA MET A 156 -5.77 -3.74 -8.23
C MET A 156 -6.03 -3.62 -9.73
N SER A 157 -6.85 -4.51 -10.28
CA SER A 157 -7.28 -4.46 -11.68
C SER A 157 -8.28 -3.34 -11.95
N THR A 158 -9.10 -3.00 -10.95
CA THR A 158 -10.24 -2.09 -11.08
C THR A 158 -10.01 -0.71 -10.46
N GLY A 159 -8.80 -0.42 -9.95
CA GLY A 159 -8.52 0.84 -9.28
C GLY A 159 -7.20 0.88 -8.53
N TYR A 160 -7.17 1.62 -7.43
CA TYR A 160 -6.00 1.85 -6.59
C TYR A 160 -6.32 1.65 -5.11
N LYS A 161 -5.44 0.94 -4.40
CA LYS A 161 -5.53 0.72 -2.94
C LYS A 161 -4.23 1.10 -2.28
N THR A 162 -4.33 1.80 -1.16
CA THR A 162 -3.21 2.13 -0.29
C THR A 162 -3.52 1.67 1.12
N VAL A 163 -2.59 0.91 1.69
CA VAL A 163 -2.61 0.50 3.10
C VAL A 163 -1.55 1.30 3.83
N LEU A 164 -1.96 1.94 4.92
CA LEU A 164 -1.14 2.81 5.76
C LEU A 164 -1.18 2.34 7.21
N HIS A 165 -0.15 2.71 7.96
CA HIS A 165 -0.10 2.55 9.43
C HIS A 165 0.02 3.92 10.10
N CYS A 166 -0.40 4.03 11.36
CA CYS A 166 -0.23 5.26 12.12
C CYS A 166 1.25 5.67 12.15
N SER A 167 1.53 6.92 11.79
CA SER A 167 2.90 7.43 11.80
C SER A 167 3.51 7.43 13.19
N GLN A 168 2.72 7.49 14.27
CA GLN A 168 3.16 7.48 15.67
C GLN A 168 3.24 6.07 16.28
N ASP A 169 2.97 5.02 15.50
CA ASP A 169 3.08 3.64 15.97
C ASP A 169 4.52 3.29 16.34
N LYS A 170 4.73 2.85 17.59
CA LYS A 170 6.05 2.47 18.11
C LYS A 170 6.60 1.22 17.42
N ASP A 171 5.73 0.29 17.02
CA ASP A 171 6.11 -1.01 16.45
C ASP A 171 6.49 -0.86 14.97
N LYS A 172 6.09 0.24 14.33
CA LYS A 172 6.45 0.58 12.94
C LYS A 172 7.59 1.59 12.83
N ARG A 173 8.32 1.82 13.92
CA ARG A 173 9.49 2.71 13.93
C ARG A 173 10.58 2.17 13.00
N LYS A 174 10.93 2.96 11.99
CA LYS A 174 12.13 2.69 11.19
C LYS A 174 13.36 2.83 12.08
N LYS A 175 14.19 1.77 12.11
CA LYS A 175 15.50 1.81 12.77
C LYS A 175 16.32 2.96 12.16
N SER A 176 16.84 3.85 12.99
CA SER A 176 17.73 4.90 12.54
C SER A 176 18.96 4.25 11.92
N ARG A 177 19.26 4.60 10.67
CA ARG A 177 20.54 4.25 10.05
C ARG A 177 21.47 5.43 10.24
N PRO A 178 22.35 5.44 11.27
CA PRO A 178 23.33 6.50 11.43
C PRO A 178 24.16 6.55 10.15
N LYS A 179 24.20 7.72 9.50
CA LYS A 179 25.12 7.93 8.39
C LYS A 179 26.49 8.22 9.02
N GLN A 180 27.52 7.51 8.58
CA GLN A 180 28.91 7.82 8.93
C GLN A 180 29.48 8.70 7.82
N GLY A 181 30.04 9.85 8.19
CA GLY A 181 30.68 10.78 7.27
C GLY A 181 31.02 12.10 7.97
N ALA A 182 32.18 12.69 7.63
CA ALA A 182 32.70 13.90 8.27
C ALA A 182 31.74 15.12 8.19
N ASN A 183 30.77 15.09 7.28
CA ASN A 183 29.79 16.18 7.05
C ASN A 183 28.34 15.77 7.37
N VAL A 184 28.12 14.76 8.22
CA VAL A 184 26.76 14.34 8.59
C VAL A 184 26.15 15.35 9.55
N LYS A 185 25.24 16.19 9.03
CA LYS A 185 24.41 17.07 9.86
C LYS A 185 23.55 16.23 10.80
N HIS A 186 23.83 16.29 12.10
CA HIS A 186 22.96 15.73 13.12
C HIS A 186 21.59 16.41 13.04
N ARG A 187 20.53 15.61 12.91
CA ARG A 187 19.17 16.12 13.01
C ARG A 187 18.86 16.33 14.50
N ASN A 188 18.90 17.57 14.96
CA ASN A 188 18.45 17.96 16.31
C ASN A 188 16.92 18.03 16.44
N THR A 189 16.17 17.32 15.59
CA THR A 189 14.71 17.27 15.71
C THR A 189 14.36 16.22 16.75
N VAL A 190 13.81 16.68 17.88
CA VAL A 190 13.24 15.80 18.91
C VAL A 190 12.30 14.82 18.20
N GLY A 191 12.57 13.53 18.38
CA GLY A 191 11.75 12.48 17.79
C GLY A 191 10.32 12.59 18.33
N MET A 192 9.34 12.44 17.44
CA MET A 192 7.93 12.42 17.86
C MET A 192 7.65 11.27 18.83
N THR A 193 6.89 11.54 19.89
CA THR A 193 6.40 10.54 20.85
C THR A 193 5.68 9.41 20.11
N ARG A 194 5.94 8.17 20.52
CA ARG A 194 5.41 6.96 19.91
C ARG A 194 4.43 6.27 20.86
N TYR A 195 3.41 5.65 20.31
CA TYR A 195 2.34 4.98 21.05
C TYR A 195 2.15 3.55 20.54
N PRO A 196 1.68 2.61 21.39
CA PRO A 196 1.34 1.24 21.00
C PRO A 196 0.02 1.17 20.21
N CYS A 197 -0.17 2.06 19.23
CA CYS A 197 -1.49 2.32 18.65
C CYS A 197 -1.95 1.26 17.63
N ARG A 198 -1.02 0.58 16.96
CA ARG A 198 -1.32 -0.49 15.97
C ARG A 198 -2.33 -0.10 14.89
N SER A 199 -2.56 1.19 14.65
CA SER A 199 -3.64 1.63 13.77
C SER A 199 -3.30 1.35 12.31
N HIS A 200 -4.30 0.91 11.56
CA HIS A 200 -4.24 0.79 10.12
C HIS A 200 -5.32 1.63 9.45
N LEU A 201 -4.97 2.17 8.29
CA LEU A 201 -5.86 2.87 7.40
C LEU A 201 -5.73 2.24 6.02
N THR A 202 -6.85 1.82 5.46
CA THR A 202 -6.95 1.38 4.08
C THR A 202 -7.84 2.34 3.33
N VAL A 203 -7.32 2.89 2.23
CA VAL A 203 -8.08 3.73 1.31
C VAL A 203 -8.07 3.05 -0.06
N THR A 204 -9.26 2.84 -0.60
CA THR A 204 -9.45 2.25 -1.93
C THR A 204 -10.26 3.21 -2.79
N CYS A 205 -9.87 3.37 -4.05
CA CYS A 205 -10.64 4.05 -5.08
C CYS A 205 -10.73 3.10 -6.28
N LYS A 206 -11.94 2.66 -6.64
CA LYS A 206 -12.15 1.69 -7.72
C LYS A 206 -13.40 2.02 -8.53
N THR A 207 -13.47 1.50 -9.75
CA THR A 207 -14.72 1.51 -10.52
C THR A 207 -15.70 0.51 -9.88
N PRO A 208 -16.93 0.92 -9.50
CA PRO A 208 -17.86 0.06 -8.76
C PRO A 208 -18.32 -1.15 -9.56
N GLU A 209 -18.56 -0.98 -10.86
CA GLU A 209 -19.04 -2.02 -11.76
C GLU A 209 -18.42 -1.87 -13.15
N VAL A 210 -18.47 -2.94 -13.96
CA VAL A 210 -17.90 -2.96 -15.32
C VAL A 210 -18.58 -1.93 -16.23
N TYR A 211 -19.87 -1.65 -16.03
CA TYR A 211 -20.67 -0.78 -16.90
C TYR A 211 -20.76 0.68 -16.45
N ASN A 212 -20.46 0.98 -15.18
CA ASN A 212 -20.56 2.34 -14.65
C ASN A 212 -19.17 2.97 -14.51
N THR A 213 -18.58 3.36 -15.64
CA THR A 213 -17.27 4.01 -15.69
C THR A 213 -17.31 5.48 -15.27
N GLU A 214 -18.50 6.06 -15.16
CA GLU A 214 -18.73 7.47 -14.80
C GLU A 214 -18.60 7.75 -13.32
N LYS A 215 -18.56 6.71 -12.48
CA LYS A 215 -18.41 6.84 -11.03
C LYS A 215 -17.15 6.15 -10.54
N ARG A 216 -16.67 6.61 -9.39
CA ARG A 216 -15.61 5.98 -8.59
C ARG A 216 -16.14 5.74 -7.19
N LEU A 217 -16.03 4.49 -6.73
CA LEU A 217 -16.33 4.12 -5.36
C LEU A 217 -15.07 4.30 -4.52
N VAL A 218 -15.16 5.16 -3.52
CA VAL A 218 -14.12 5.37 -2.52
C VAL A 218 -14.54 4.65 -1.25
N THR A 219 -13.66 3.80 -0.73
CA THR A 219 -13.85 3.11 0.55
C THR A 219 -12.71 3.47 1.48
N ILE A 220 -13.06 3.89 2.70
CA ILE A 220 -12.14 4.17 3.80
C ILE A 220 -12.42 3.15 4.90
N THR A 221 -11.39 2.42 5.30
CA THR A 221 -11.42 1.53 6.44
C THR A 221 -10.31 1.94 7.39
N ILE A 222 -10.66 2.28 8.63
CA ILE A 222 -9.71 2.73 9.64
C ILE A 222 -10.00 2.01 10.94
N HIS A 223 -8.95 1.45 11.50
CA HIS A 223 -8.96 0.86 12.82
C HIS A 223 -7.88 1.58 13.63
N HIS A 224 -8.29 2.22 14.70
CA HIS A 224 -7.43 3.01 15.57
C HIS A 224 -7.69 2.59 17.00
N HIS A 225 -6.73 1.85 17.56
CA HIS A 225 -6.90 1.14 18.83
C HIS A 225 -6.73 2.04 20.05
N ASP A 226 -5.87 3.07 19.98
CA ASP A 226 -5.54 3.88 21.17
C ASP A 226 -5.46 5.38 20.85
N ARG A 227 -6.39 6.16 21.40
CA ARG A 227 -6.37 7.63 21.32
C ARG A 227 -5.08 8.18 21.91
N HIS A 228 -4.31 8.86 21.08
CA HIS A 228 -3.07 9.51 21.49
C HIS A 228 -3.01 10.95 20.97
N ILE A 229 -1.99 11.70 21.42
CA ILE A 229 -1.84 13.10 21.03
C ILE A 229 -1.75 13.20 19.49
N PRO A 230 -2.66 13.94 18.83
CA PRO A 230 -2.64 14.12 17.38
C PRO A 230 -1.33 14.74 16.89
N TYR A 231 -1.05 14.54 15.60
CA TYR A 231 0.15 15.08 14.98
C TYR A 231 0.01 16.60 14.88
N TYR A 232 0.78 17.37 15.68
CA TYR A 232 0.89 18.81 15.50
C TYR A 232 2.05 19.13 14.55
N THR A 233 1.80 20.05 13.62
CA THR A 233 2.81 20.48 12.65
C THR A 233 3.73 21.48 13.32
N VAL A 234 4.97 21.06 13.62
CA VAL A 234 6.03 21.86 14.26
C VAL A 234 6.41 23.17 13.52
N GLY A 235 5.83 23.43 12.34
CA GLY A 235 6.06 24.62 11.53
C GLY A 235 4.86 25.57 11.39
N MET A 236 3.72 25.30 12.02
CA MET A 236 2.66 26.30 12.12
C MET A 236 2.80 27.02 13.47
N PRO A 237 3.02 28.35 13.49
CA PRO A 237 2.98 29.10 14.75
C PRO A 237 1.61 28.86 15.37
N HIS A 238 1.60 28.21 16.53
CA HIS A 238 0.38 28.06 17.29
C HIS A 238 -0.14 29.48 17.59
N LYS A 239 -1.33 29.83 17.09
CA LYS A 239 -2.24 30.51 18.01
C LYS A 239 -2.40 29.52 19.15
N PRO A 240 -1.94 29.82 20.38
CA PRO A 240 -1.93 28.88 21.49
C PRO A 240 -3.35 28.35 21.64
N ALA A 241 -3.54 27.08 21.28
CA ALA A 241 -4.77 26.37 21.60
C ALA A 241 -4.76 26.26 23.12
N GLU A 242 -5.72 26.90 23.78
CA GLU A 242 -6.00 26.69 25.19
C GLU A 242 -6.06 25.18 25.45
N ILE A 243 -5.03 24.67 26.11
CA ILE A 243 -5.01 23.33 26.65
C ILE A 243 -6.08 23.37 27.74
N ARG A 244 -7.30 22.93 27.40
CA ARG A 244 -8.34 22.66 28.40
C ARG A 244 -7.88 21.45 29.19
N ASP A 245 -7.08 21.69 30.22
CA ASP A 245 -6.85 20.77 31.32
C ASP A 245 -8.22 20.41 31.88
N THR A 246 -8.71 19.24 31.45
CA THR A 246 -9.91 18.62 32.01
C THR A 246 -9.44 17.85 33.25
N THR A 247 -8.92 18.58 34.24
CA THR A 247 -8.65 18.03 35.56
C THR A 247 -9.97 18.06 36.30
N SER A 248 -10.55 16.88 36.44
CA SER A 248 -11.77 16.57 37.17
C SER A 248 -11.76 17.23 38.54
N ASN A 249 -12.55 18.28 38.72
CA ASN A 249 -12.92 18.79 40.02
C ASN A 249 -14.13 17.97 40.49
N VAL A 250 -13.86 16.79 41.06
CA VAL A 250 -14.85 16.04 41.85
C VAL A 250 -14.83 16.70 43.23
N LEU A 251 -15.58 17.78 43.38
CA LEU A 251 -15.87 18.37 44.69
C LEU A 251 -17.06 17.60 45.27
N LEU A 252 -16.75 16.91 46.37
CA LEU A 252 -17.69 16.36 47.33
C LEU A 252 -18.66 17.44 47.79
N ASP A 253 -19.96 17.23 47.58
CA ASP A 253 -20.98 17.79 48.47
C ASP A 253 -21.66 16.63 49.20
N SER A 254 -21.35 16.55 50.49
CA SER A 254 -22.10 15.81 51.49
C SER A 254 -22.57 16.83 52.52
N ALA A 255 -23.88 17.10 52.55
CA ALA A 255 -24.66 17.52 53.72
C ALA A 255 -26.14 17.55 53.35
#